data_AF-A0A4Z0GQ85-F1
#
_entry.id   AF-A0A4Z0GQ85-F1
#
_cell.length_a   1.000
_cell.length_b   1.000
_cell.length_c   1.000
_cell.angle_alpha   90.00
_cell.angle_beta   90.00
_cell.angle_gamma   90.00
#
_symmetry.space_group_name_H-M   'P 1'
#
loop_
_entity.id
_entity.type
_entity.pdbx_description
1 polymer ?
#
loop_
_entity_poly.entity_id
_entity_poly.type
_entity_poly.pdbx_seq_one_letter_code
_entity_poly.pdbx_strand_id
1 'polypeptide(L)'
;MFRYHRELPESVYYDKRLEPIDEKICALLKERRSICGGNPGRPGEALLENWSRKYGIYENLLSALFSELRNEEEFKPRVEPKGFRKFLPVMQGVKKEDRFFYVTYIRQYDNASVLTLNRRQLVKEWAPFKPGMEDPGFLELDLGIQGYDCRSDAGSGSDGEFNMDFIISPALPDDYKELDLTFTEYERLPEKKATGNVVLIHLKNRE
;
A
#
# COMPACT_ATOMS: atom_id res chain seq x y z
N MET A 1 -9.28 -7.08 1.68
CA MET A 1 -9.04 -5.66 2.03
C MET A 1 -10.31 -4.89 1.70
N PHE A 2 -10.93 -4.24 2.68
CA PHE A 2 -12.30 -3.74 2.54
C PHE A 2 -12.39 -2.56 1.56
N ARG A 3 -13.04 -2.79 0.41
CA ARG A 3 -13.59 -1.74 -0.45
C ARG A 3 -14.71 -1.04 0.31
N TYR A 4 -14.49 0.18 0.77
CA TYR A 4 -15.58 1.06 1.17
C TYR A 4 -15.16 2.52 1.04
N HIS A 5 -15.53 3.15 -0.09
CA HIS A 5 -16.22 4.43 0.01
C HIS A 5 -17.56 4.14 0.70
N ARG A 6 -17.55 3.93 2.02
CA ARG A 6 -18.75 4.08 2.82
C ARG A 6 -18.83 5.56 3.09
N GLU A 7 -19.87 6.21 2.61
CA GLU A 7 -20.44 7.31 3.39
C GLU A 7 -20.63 6.73 4.80
N LEU A 8 -19.76 7.14 5.73
CA LEU A 8 -19.93 6.76 7.11
C LEU A 8 -21.28 7.40 7.53
N PRO A 9 -22.22 6.61 8.08
CA PRO A 9 -23.48 7.19 8.53
C PRO A 9 -23.16 8.32 9.50
N GLU A 10 -23.87 9.45 9.37
CA GLU A 10 -23.73 10.56 10.31
C GLU A 10 -23.84 10.02 11.74
N SER A 11 -22.91 10.44 12.61
CA SER A 11 -22.94 10.00 14.00
C SER A 11 -24.28 10.41 14.60
N VAL A 12 -25.01 9.43 15.10
CA VAL A 12 -26.32 9.64 15.76
C VAL A 12 -26.17 10.51 17.02
N TYR A 13 -24.95 10.62 17.57
CA TYR A 13 -24.63 11.47 18.72
C TYR A 13 -23.17 11.94 18.72
N TYR A 14 -22.93 13.21 19.05
CA TYR A 14 -21.60 13.78 19.32
C TYR A 14 -21.69 14.74 20.52
N ASP A 15 -20.87 14.52 21.55
CA ASP A 15 -20.79 15.42 22.71
C ASP A 15 -19.94 16.64 22.37
N LYS A 16 -20.60 17.77 22.07
CA LYS A 16 -19.93 19.02 21.66
C LYS A 16 -18.92 19.56 22.69
N ARG A 17 -18.96 19.10 23.95
CA ARG A 17 -17.94 19.48 24.94
C ARG A 17 -16.55 18.95 24.59
N LEU A 18 -16.47 17.93 23.72
CA LEU A 18 -15.23 17.32 23.26
C LEU A 18 -14.57 18.10 22.11
N GLU A 19 -15.30 18.97 21.41
CA GLU A 19 -14.82 19.70 20.23
C GLU A 19 -13.48 20.42 20.45
N PRO A 20 -13.26 21.15 21.57
CA PRO A 20 -11.98 21.82 21.80
C PRO A 20 -10.82 20.86 22.07
N ILE A 21 -11.10 19.62 22.51
CA ILE A 21 -10.09 18.58 22.75
C ILE A 21 -9.78 17.87 21.43
N ASP A 22 -10.81 17.53 20.65
CA ASP A 22 -10.64 16.88 19.36
C ASP A 22 -9.86 17.77 18.37
N GLU A 23 -10.12 19.08 18.37
CA GLU A 23 -9.32 20.05 17.60
C GLU A 23 -7.83 20.05 18.01
N LYS A 24 -7.55 19.94 19.32
CA LYS A 24 -6.16 19.83 19.82
C LYS A 24 -5.53 18.51 19.39
N ILE A 25 -6.28 17.42 19.36
CA ILE A 25 -5.79 16.14 18.83
C ILE A 25 -5.38 16.31 17.37
N CYS A 26 -6.22 16.93 16.53
CA CYS A 26 -5.89 17.23 15.14
C CYS A 26 -4.61 18.07 15.00
N ALA A 27 -4.45 19.11 15.82
CA ALA A 27 -3.24 19.93 15.84
C ALA A 27 -1.99 19.12 16.22
N LEU A 28 -2.08 18.25 17.24
CA LEU A 28 -0.99 17.38 17.68
C LEU A 28 -0.63 16.32 16.62
N LEU A 29 -1.61 15.80 15.88
CA LEU A 29 -1.36 14.89 14.76
C LEU A 29 -0.55 15.56 13.65
N LYS A 30 -0.94 16.79 13.29
CA LYS A 30 -0.19 17.61 12.32
C LYS A 30 1.25 17.86 12.78
N GLU A 31 1.43 18.25 14.04
CA GLU A 31 2.76 18.47 14.63
C GLU A 31 3.60 17.19 14.60
N ARG A 32 3.04 16.07 15.07
CA ARG A 32 3.71 14.76 15.06
C ARG A 32 4.21 14.38 13.67
N ARG A 33 3.37 14.56 12.64
CA ARG A 33 3.73 14.30 11.24
C ARG A 33 4.89 15.18 10.75
N SER A 34 4.87 16.46 11.13
CA SER A 34 5.92 17.40 10.72
C SER A 34 7.29 17.06 11.31
N ILE A 35 7.32 16.52 12.53
CA ILE A 35 8.57 16.15 13.23
C ILE A 35 9.18 14.87 12.66
N CYS A 36 8.36 13.86 12.34
CA CYS A 36 8.86 12.54 11.94
C CYS A 36 9.15 12.38 10.44
N GLY A 37 8.92 13.43 9.62
CA GLY A 37 9.20 13.38 8.18
C GLY A 37 8.50 12.25 7.42
N GLY A 38 7.31 11.85 7.87
CA GLY A 38 6.56 10.73 7.27
C GLY A 38 6.94 9.33 7.77
N ASN A 39 7.88 9.19 8.72
CA ASN A 39 8.19 7.92 9.38
C ASN A 39 7.92 7.98 10.89
N PRO A 40 6.64 7.97 11.30
CA PRO A 40 6.25 8.17 12.70
C PRO A 40 6.66 7.05 13.67
N GLY A 41 6.91 5.84 13.18
CA GLY A 41 7.08 4.65 14.00
C GLY A 41 5.89 4.39 14.95
N ARG A 42 6.10 3.48 15.91
CA ARG A 42 5.17 3.19 17.00
C ARG A 42 5.93 3.27 18.34
N PRO A 43 5.37 3.86 19.40
CA PRO A 43 5.98 3.82 20.73
C PRO A 43 6.16 2.38 21.21
N GLY A 44 7.28 2.11 21.89
CA GLY A 44 7.57 0.80 22.47
C GLY A 44 6.66 0.45 23.65
N GLU A 45 6.55 -0.84 23.97
CA GLU A 45 5.64 -1.37 25.02
C GLU A 45 5.83 -0.67 26.37
N ALA A 46 7.08 -0.49 26.82
CA ALA A 46 7.37 0.18 28.08
C ALA A 46 6.85 1.64 28.15
N LEU A 47 6.83 2.37 27.02
CA LEU A 47 6.25 3.72 26.98
C LEU A 47 4.73 3.67 27.06
N LEU A 48 4.11 2.72 26.35
CA LEU A 48 2.66 2.53 26.36
C LEU A 48 2.15 2.13 27.75
N GLU A 49 2.84 1.21 28.43
CA GLU A 49 2.53 0.80 29.81
C GLU A 49 2.61 2.00 30.77
N ASN A 50 3.66 2.82 30.65
CA ASN A 50 3.84 4.00 31.50
C ASN A 50 2.74 5.04 31.28
N TRP A 51 2.41 5.35 30.01
CA TRP A 51 1.34 6.30 29.70
C TRP A 51 -0.04 5.77 30.09
N SER A 52 -0.28 4.47 29.94
CA SER A 52 -1.48 3.79 30.40
C SER A 52 -1.69 4.03 31.91
N ARG A 53 -0.67 3.75 32.72
CA ARG A 53 -0.71 3.99 34.18
C ARG A 53 -0.85 5.47 34.53
N LYS A 54 -0.12 6.35 33.84
CA LYS A 54 -0.08 7.79 34.13
C LYS A 54 -1.42 8.48 33.84
N TYR A 55 -2.07 8.15 32.73
CA TYR A 55 -3.27 8.83 32.26
C TYR A 55 -4.56 8.02 32.51
N GLY A 56 -4.45 6.79 33.02
CA GLY A 56 -5.60 5.90 33.23
C GLY A 56 -6.25 5.42 31.94
N ILE A 57 -5.47 5.28 30.87
CA ILE A 57 -5.94 4.87 29.54
C ILE A 57 -5.54 3.41 29.31
N TYR A 58 -6.45 2.58 28.78
CA TYR A 58 -6.11 1.19 28.47
C TYR A 58 -4.94 1.08 27.48
N GLU A 59 -3.97 0.24 27.82
CA GLU A 59 -2.79 0.02 26.98
C GLU A 59 -3.16 -0.45 25.57
N ASN A 60 -4.16 -1.33 25.44
CA ASN A 60 -4.66 -1.79 24.15
C ASN A 60 -5.23 -0.65 23.29
N LEU A 61 -5.85 0.36 23.90
CA LEU A 61 -6.34 1.54 23.17
C LEU A 61 -5.16 2.38 22.66
N LEU A 62 -4.14 2.61 23.48
CA LEU A 62 -2.93 3.32 23.06
C LEU A 62 -2.20 2.55 21.94
N SER A 63 -2.06 1.23 22.11
CA SER A 63 -1.49 0.31 21.13
C SER A 63 -2.20 0.42 19.78
N ALA A 64 -3.54 0.37 19.77
CA ALA A 64 -4.34 0.51 18.55
C ALA A 64 -4.16 1.90 17.93
N LEU A 65 -4.34 2.97 18.72
CA LEU A 65 -4.20 4.35 18.25
C LEU A 65 -2.85 4.58 17.56
N PHE A 66 -1.74 4.26 18.22
CA PHE A 66 -0.42 4.49 17.63
C PHE A 66 -0.09 3.54 16.48
N SER A 67 -0.79 2.41 16.37
CA SER A 67 -0.68 1.55 15.19
C SER A 67 -1.35 2.20 13.98
N GLU A 68 -2.53 2.79 14.14
CA GLU A 68 -3.19 3.54 13.07
C GLU A 68 -2.38 4.77 12.67
N LEU A 69 -1.90 5.54 13.65
CA LEU A 69 -1.06 6.72 13.41
C LEU A 69 0.31 6.40 12.79
N ARG A 70 0.73 5.14 12.79
CA ARG A 70 1.93 4.71 12.06
C ARG A 70 1.68 4.65 10.55
N ASN A 71 0.44 4.36 10.14
CA ASN A 71 0.08 4.12 8.74
C ASN A 71 -0.88 5.20 8.22
N GLU A 72 -0.73 6.44 8.68
CA GLU A 72 -1.58 7.60 8.27
C GLU A 72 -1.70 7.71 6.74
N GLU A 73 -0.63 7.37 6.02
CA GLU A 73 -0.58 7.41 4.55
C GLU A 73 -1.62 6.51 3.86
N GLU A 74 -2.06 5.42 4.51
CA GLU A 74 -3.14 4.56 4.01
C GLU A 74 -4.51 5.28 4.00
N PHE A 75 -4.69 6.29 4.85
CA PHE A 75 -5.92 7.08 4.95
C PHE A 75 -6.03 8.20 3.91
N LYS A 76 -4.98 8.46 3.13
CA LYS A 76 -5.08 9.38 1.98
C LYS A 76 -6.19 8.89 1.04
N PRO A 77 -7.00 9.80 0.47
CA PRO A 77 -8.01 9.43 -0.52
C PRO A 77 -7.39 8.58 -1.64
N ARG A 78 -8.03 7.46 -1.95
CA ARG A 78 -7.62 6.62 -3.09
C ARG A 78 -8.11 7.26 -4.38
N VAL A 79 -7.23 7.34 -5.36
CA VAL A 79 -7.60 7.81 -6.70
C VAL A 79 -8.38 6.69 -7.39
N GLU A 80 -9.64 6.97 -7.74
CA GLU A 80 -10.42 6.10 -8.60
C GLU A 80 -10.10 6.41 -10.07
N PRO A 81 -9.61 5.45 -10.87
CA PRO A 81 -9.35 5.66 -12.29
C PRO A 81 -10.64 5.99 -13.07
N LYS A 82 -10.64 7.09 -13.84
CA LYS A 82 -11.80 7.61 -14.57
C LYS A 82 -11.39 8.05 -15.98
N GLY A 83 -12.28 7.81 -16.94
CA GLY A 83 -12.03 8.13 -18.35
C GLY A 83 -10.95 7.24 -18.94
N PHE A 84 -11.29 5.97 -19.19
CA PHE A 84 -10.35 5.05 -19.85
C PHE A 84 -9.97 5.59 -21.24
N ARG A 85 -8.66 5.69 -21.51
CA ARG A 85 -8.12 6.20 -22.76
C ARG A 85 -7.63 5.08 -23.67
N LYS A 86 -6.67 4.27 -23.20
CA LYS A 86 -6.02 3.23 -24.01
C LYS A 86 -5.23 2.23 -23.16
N PHE A 87 -4.70 1.20 -23.82
CA PHE A 87 -3.65 0.34 -23.29
C PHE A 87 -2.29 0.81 -23.79
N LEU A 88 -1.32 0.96 -22.89
CA LEU A 88 0.10 1.10 -23.23
C LEU A 88 0.73 -0.30 -23.29
N PRO A 89 1.18 -0.78 -24.45
CA PRO A 89 1.81 -2.09 -24.56
C PRO A 89 3.21 -2.07 -23.95
N VAL A 90 3.53 -3.06 -23.11
CA VAL A 90 4.81 -3.11 -22.38
C VAL A 90 5.54 -4.42 -22.65
N MET A 91 4.88 -5.54 -22.34
CA MET A 91 5.41 -6.91 -22.40
C MET A 91 6.85 -7.04 -21.90
N GLN A 92 7.04 -6.78 -20.60
CA GLN A 92 8.32 -6.93 -19.91
C GLN A 92 8.17 -7.84 -18.70
N GLY A 93 9.23 -8.57 -18.36
CA GLY A 93 9.21 -9.47 -17.23
C GLY A 93 10.59 -9.91 -16.80
N VAL A 94 10.67 -10.42 -15.58
CA VAL A 94 11.88 -10.88 -14.93
C VAL A 94 11.60 -12.18 -14.19
N LYS A 95 12.54 -13.12 -14.30
CA LYS A 95 12.54 -14.32 -13.46
C LYS A 95 13.29 -14.00 -12.18
N LYS A 96 12.68 -14.31 -11.04
CA LYS A 96 13.33 -14.27 -9.73
C LYS A 96 13.06 -15.59 -9.01
N GLU A 97 14.13 -16.34 -8.74
CA GLU A 97 14.05 -17.69 -8.17
C GLU A 97 13.14 -18.61 -9.01
N ASP A 98 12.11 -19.18 -8.42
CA ASP A 98 11.10 -20.06 -9.02
C ASP A 98 9.83 -19.31 -9.47
N ARG A 99 9.86 -17.97 -9.46
CA ARG A 99 8.74 -17.10 -9.84
C ARG A 99 9.10 -16.26 -11.06
N PHE A 100 8.12 -16.05 -11.93
CA PHE A 100 8.21 -15.15 -13.07
C PHE A 100 7.26 -13.97 -12.88
N PHE A 101 7.80 -12.76 -12.88
CA PHE A 101 7.06 -11.52 -12.71
C PHE A 101 6.99 -10.79 -14.05
N TYR A 102 5.82 -10.32 -14.46
CA TYR A 102 5.68 -9.68 -15.75
C TYR A 102 4.51 -8.70 -15.82
N VAL A 103 4.67 -7.69 -16.68
CA VAL A 103 3.68 -6.67 -17.02
C VAL A 103 3.46 -6.73 -18.52
N THR A 104 2.22 -6.96 -18.94
CA THR A 104 1.87 -7.08 -20.36
C THR A 104 1.46 -5.73 -20.94
N TYR A 105 0.67 -4.96 -20.19
CA TYR A 105 0.18 -3.65 -20.56
C TYR A 105 -0.06 -2.78 -19.32
N ILE A 106 -0.22 -1.47 -19.54
CA ILE A 106 -0.71 -0.52 -18.56
C ILE A 106 -2.03 0.06 -19.08
N ARG A 107 -3.07 0.04 -18.25
CA ARG A 107 -4.35 0.70 -18.57
C ARG A 107 -4.21 2.18 -18.27
N GLN A 108 -4.48 3.01 -19.26
CA GLN A 108 -4.32 4.44 -19.16
C GLN A 108 -5.67 5.13 -19.03
N TYR A 109 -5.82 5.93 -17.98
CA TYR A 109 -7.00 6.77 -17.72
C TYR A 109 -6.61 8.25 -17.81
N ASP A 110 -7.60 9.14 -17.71
CA ASP A 110 -7.38 10.58 -17.71
C ASP A 110 -6.63 11.03 -16.45
N ASN A 111 -6.96 10.45 -15.29
CA ASN A 111 -6.44 10.86 -13.99
C ASN A 111 -5.41 9.91 -13.37
N ALA A 112 -5.25 8.70 -13.92
CA ALA A 112 -4.36 7.68 -13.36
C ALA A 112 -3.87 6.68 -14.43
N SER A 113 -2.81 5.94 -14.11
CA SER A 113 -2.43 4.72 -14.81
C SER A 113 -2.68 3.51 -13.91
N VAL A 114 -3.13 2.40 -14.48
CA VAL A 114 -3.30 1.14 -13.74
C VAL A 114 -2.38 0.09 -14.33
N LEU A 115 -1.40 -0.31 -13.53
CA LEU A 115 -0.45 -1.35 -13.86
C LEU A 115 -0.90 -2.68 -13.26
N THR A 116 -0.92 -3.74 -14.06
CA THR A 116 -1.21 -5.10 -13.57
C THR A 116 0.09 -5.91 -13.56
N LEU A 117 0.61 -6.17 -12.37
CA LEU A 117 1.72 -7.09 -12.18
C LEU A 117 1.18 -8.51 -12.17
N ASN A 118 1.74 -9.37 -13.01
CA ASN A 118 1.47 -10.80 -12.99
C ASN A 118 2.67 -11.52 -12.37
N ARG A 119 2.40 -12.55 -11.58
CA ARG A 119 3.37 -13.43 -10.96
C ARG A 119 2.95 -14.86 -11.23
N ARG A 120 3.85 -15.65 -11.81
CA ARG A 120 3.64 -17.07 -12.10
C ARG A 120 4.68 -17.91 -11.39
N GLN A 121 4.22 -18.91 -10.65
CA GLN A 121 5.04 -19.95 -10.08
C GLN A 121 5.49 -20.91 -11.20
N LEU A 122 6.80 -21.03 -11.41
CA LEU A 122 7.38 -21.85 -12.49
C LEU A 122 7.54 -23.32 -12.08
N VAL A 123 7.77 -23.58 -10.79
CA VAL A 123 7.91 -24.94 -10.24
C VAL A 123 6.74 -25.21 -9.31
N LYS A 124 5.89 -26.17 -9.68
CA LYS A 124 4.84 -26.73 -8.81
C LYS A 124 5.42 -27.94 -8.07
N GLU A 125 6.34 -27.71 -7.14
CA GLU A 125 6.60 -28.76 -6.15
C GLU A 125 5.34 -28.86 -5.28
N TRP A 126 4.81 -30.07 -5.12
CA TRP A 126 3.72 -30.34 -4.19
C TRP A 126 4.27 -30.21 -2.77
N ALA A 127 4.49 -28.98 -2.32
CA ALA A 127 4.71 -28.70 -0.92
C ALA A 127 3.34 -28.85 -0.23
N PRO A 128 3.21 -29.64 0.85
CA PRO A 128 1.99 -29.66 1.61
C PRO A 128 1.68 -28.23 2.07
N PHE A 129 0.42 -27.81 1.89
CA PHE A 129 -0.11 -26.56 2.40
C PHE A 129 0.39 -26.36 3.83
N LYS A 130 1.28 -25.40 4.05
CA LYS A 130 1.70 -25.00 5.39
C LYS A 130 0.71 -23.92 5.84
N PRO A 131 -0.16 -24.18 6.82
CA PRO A 131 -0.98 -23.13 7.43
C PRO A 131 -0.03 -22.05 7.96
N GLY A 132 -0.18 -20.80 7.51
CA GLY A 132 0.74 -19.69 7.81
C GLY A 132 1.76 -19.35 6.70
N MET A 133 1.84 -20.13 5.60
CA MET A 133 2.36 -19.66 4.31
C MET A 133 1.21 -19.08 3.47
N GLU A 134 0.36 -18.27 4.11
CA GLU A 134 -0.81 -17.68 3.50
C GLU A 134 -0.43 -16.37 2.79
N ASP A 135 -0.84 -16.30 1.53
CA ASP A 135 -0.92 -15.12 0.67
C ASP A 135 0.39 -14.51 0.09
N PRO A 136 0.31 -13.89 -1.10
CA PRO A 136 1.41 -13.18 -1.72
C PRO A 136 1.85 -12.10 -0.75
N GLY A 137 3.13 -12.05 -0.41
CA GLY A 137 3.67 -10.91 0.33
C GLY A 137 3.15 -9.61 -0.29
N PHE A 138 2.73 -8.70 0.55
CA PHE A 138 2.21 -7.41 0.10
C PHE A 138 3.33 -6.73 -0.69
N LEU A 139 3.10 -6.44 -1.97
CA LEU A 139 4.06 -5.69 -2.77
C LEU A 139 3.65 -4.23 -2.79
N GLU A 140 4.61 -3.35 -2.55
CA GLU A 140 4.49 -1.93 -2.86
C GLU A 140 5.29 -1.65 -4.12
N LEU A 141 4.76 -0.77 -4.97
CA LEU A 141 5.40 -0.32 -6.19
C LEU A 141 6.03 1.05 -5.95
N ASP A 142 7.31 1.19 -6.29
CA ASP A 142 8.02 2.45 -6.39
C ASP A 142 8.54 2.64 -7.83
N LEU A 143 8.40 3.84 -8.36
CA LEU A 143 8.80 4.19 -9.73
C LEU A 143 10.20 4.83 -9.80
N GLY A 144 10.86 5.05 -8.66
CA GLY A 144 12.15 5.77 -8.57
C GLY A 144 12.08 7.25 -8.94
N ILE A 145 10.88 7.78 -9.22
CA ILE A 145 10.66 9.17 -9.65
C ILE A 145 9.68 9.87 -8.71
N GLN A 146 9.98 11.14 -8.40
CA GLN A 146 9.15 11.96 -7.53
C GLN A 146 7.85 12.37 -8.21
N GLY A 147 6.82 12.63 -7.38
CA GLY A 147 5.54 13.17 -7.84
C GLY A 147 4.49 12.12 -8.18
N TYR A 148 4.80 10.83 -8.05
CA TYR A 148 3.84 9.74 -8.23
C TYR A 148 3.51 9.06 -6.91
N ASP A 149 2.21 8.86 -6.67
CA ASP A 149 1.67 7.99 -5.62
C ASP A 149 1.27 6.66 -6.26
N CYS A 150 1.77 5.55 -5.71
CA CYS A 150 1.52 4.22 -6.21
C CYS A 150 0.83 3.38 -5.12
N ARG A 151 -0.38 2.89 -5.39
CA ARG A 151 -1.17 2.12 -4.42
C ARG A 151 -1.62 0.80 -5.00
N SER A 152 -1.44 -0.28 -4.24
CA SER A 152 -2.09 -1.56 -4.55
C SER A 152 -3.60 -1.45 -4.33
N ASP A 153 -4.37 -2.00 -5.27
CA ASP A 153 -5.83 -1.96 -5.23
C ASP A 153 -6.43 -3.36 -5.02
N ALA A 154 -6.34 -4.21 -6.04
CA ALA A 154 -6.89 -5.55 -6.03
C ALA A 154 -5.83 -6.58 -6.43
N GLY A 155 -5.82 -7.70 -5.73
CA GLY A 155 -5.05 -8.88 -6.11
C GLY A 155 -5.96 -10.09 -6.27
N SER A 156 -5.66 -10.95 -7.22
CA SER A 156 -6.33 -12.24 -7.36
C SER A 156 -5.35 -13.30 -7.82
N GLY A 157 -5.58 -14.55 -7.45
CA GLY A 157 -4.70 -15.62 -7.88
C GLY A 157 -5.34 -16.98 -7.77
N SER A 158 -4.88 -17.91 -8.60
CA SER A 158 -5.26 -19.31 -8.61
C SER A 158 -4.17 -20.14 -9.29
N ASP A 159 -3.99 -21.39 -8.88
CA ASP A 159 -3.15 -22.39 -9.54
C ASP A 159 -1.70 -21.98 -9.86
N GLY A 160 -1.12 -21.13 -9.00
CA GLY A 160 0.26 -20.63 -9.16
C GLY A 160 0.37 -19.38 -10.02
N GLU A 161 -0.74 -18.84 -10.51
CA GLU A 161 -0.82 -17.49 -11.08
C GLU A 161 -1.41 -16.51 -10.06
N PHE A 162 -0.82 -15.33 -10.02
CA PHE A 162 -1.27 -14.22 -9.19
C PHE A 162 -1.17 -12.94 -10.01
N ASN A 163 -2.17 -12.09 -9.91
CA ASN A 163 -2.16 -10.75 -10.47
C ASN A 163 -2.41 -9.74 -9.36
N MET A 164 -1.84 -8.54 -9.52
CA MET A 164 -2.09 -7.42 -8.64
C MET A 164 -2.10 -6.12 -9.41
N ASP A 165 -3.14 -5.33 -9.18
CA ASP A 165 -3.33 -4.01 -9.75
C ASP A 165 -2.72 -2.94 -8.86
N PHE A 166 -2.00 -2.02 -9.48
CA PHE A 166 -1.43 -0.82 -8.89
C PHE A 166 -1.97 0.41 -9.60
N ILE A 167 -2.54 1.32 -8.83
CA ILE A 167 -3.00 2.64 -9.29
C ILE A 167 -1.83 3.61 -9.10
N ILE A 168 -1.46 4.27 -10.19
CA ILE A 168 -0.38 5.26 -10.27
C ILE A 168 -1.03 6.62 -10.54
N SER A 169 -0.79 7.58 -9.66
CA SER A 169 -1.32 8.94 -9.77
C SER A 169 -0.21 9.98 -9.61
N PRO A 170 -0.07 10.97 -10.51
CA PRO A 170 -0.89 11.17 -11.70
C PRO A 170 -0.69 10.08 -12.76
N ALA A 171 -1.49 10.12 -13.82
CA ALA A 171 -1.29 9.27 -15.00
C ALA A 171 0.15 9.39 -15.53
N LEU A 172 0.76 8.24 -15.85
CA LEU A 172 2.02 8.17 -16.60
C LEU A 172 1.85 8.82 -17.98
N PRO A 173 2.92 9.42 -18.53
CA PRO A 173 2.95 9.87 -19.91
C PRO A 173 2.73 8.69 -20.87
N ASP A 174 2.04 8.96 -21.97
CA ASP A 174 1.77 7.97 -23.01
C ASP A 174 3.05 7.50 -23.74
N ASP A 175 4.09 8.33 -23.71
CA ASP A 175 5.35 8.22 -24.44
C ASP A 175 6.56 8.08 -23.48
N TYR A 176 6.36 7.45 -22.32
CA TYR A 176 7.46 7.15 -21.42
C TYR A 176 8.59 6.41 -22.17
N LYS A 177 9.84 6.81 -21.94
CA LYS A 177 11.01 6.22 -22.63
C LYS A 177 11.48 4.97 -21.91
N GLU A 178 11.87 5.16 -20.66
CA GLU A 178 12.28 4.11 -19.74
C GLU A 178 11.65 4.39 -18.38
N LEU A 179 11.17 3.33 -17.72
CA LEU A 179 10.56 3.40 -16.40
C LEU A 179 10.95 2.16 -15.60
N ASP A 180 11.47 2.37 -14.41
CA ASP A 180 11.81 1.29 -13.50
C ASP A 180 10.66 1.02 -12.55
N LEU A 181 10.22 -0.23 -12.49
CA LEU A 181 9.21 -0.69 -11.56
C LEU A 181 9.88 -1.48 -10.45
N THR A 182 9.96 -0.90 -9.27
CA THR A 182 10.53 -1.57 -8.09
C THR A 182 9.40 -2.07 -7.20
N PHE A 183 9.23 -3.40 -7.16
CA PHE A 183 8.27 -4.04 -6.26
C PHE A 183 8.99 -4.55 -5.02
N THR A 184 8.62 -4.04 -3.85
CA THR A 184 9.18 -4.47 -2.55
C THR A 184 8.17 -5.34 -1.82
N GLU A 185 8.57 -6.56 -1.46
CA GLU A 185 7.72 -7.51 -0.74
C GLU A 185 7.84 -7.34 0.78
N TYR A 186 6.68 -7.33 1.44
CA TYR A 186 6.56 -7.22 2.89
C TYR A 186 5.89 -8.47 3.47
N GLU A 187 6.38 -8.93 4.63
CA GLU A 187 5.85 -10.10 5.34
C GLU A 187 4.40 -9.89 5.77
N ARG A 188 4.08 -8.68 6.25
CA ARG A 188 2.76 -8.36 6.81
C ARG A 188 2.50 -6.86 6.76
N LEU A 189 1.31 -6.50 6.29
CA LEU A 189 0.74 -5.18 6.56
C LEU A 189 0.01 -5.18 7.91
N PRO A 190 0.12 -4.11 8.71
CA PRO A 190 0.73 -2.82 8.36
C PRO A 190 2.14 -2.63 8.96
N GLU A 191 2.81 -3.70 9.38
CA GLU A 191 4.13 -3.62 10.02
C GLU A 191 5.26 -3.33 9.02
N LYS A 192 4.98 -3.48 7.71
CA LYS A 192 5.90 -3.23 6.59
C LYS A 192 7.30 -3.79 6.86
N LYS A 193 7.36 -4.98 7.48
CA LYS A 193 8.62 -5.71 7.65
C LYS A 193 9.02 -6.28 6.30
N ALA A 194 10.01 -5.66 5.67
CA ALA A 194 10.50 -6.08 4.36
C ALA A 194 11.05 -7.51 4.46
N THR A 195 10.70 -8.36 3.50
CA THR A 195 11.26 -9.72 3.41
C THR A 195 12.70 -9.71 2.89
N GLY A 196 13.16 -8.56 2.38
CA GLY A 196 14.38 -8.42 1.59
C GLY A 196 14.16 -8.75 0.10
N ASN A 197 12.98 -9.21 -0.30
CA ASN A 197 12.68 -9.49 -1.69
C ASN A 197 12.27 -8.23 -2.43
N VAL A 198 13.14 -7.78 -3.34
CA VAL A 198 12.85 -6.72 -4.31
C VAL A 198 12.82 -7.29 -5.73
N VAL A 199 11.79 -6.94 -6.50
CA VAL A 199 11.67 -7.30 -7.93
C VAL A 199 11.75 -6.02 -8.74
N LEU A 200 12.70 -5.95 -9.66
CA LEU A 200 12.88 -4.82 -10.56
C LEU A 200 12.47 -5.22 -11.98
N ILE A 201 11.55 -4.48 -12.59
CA ILE A 201 11.16 -4.65 -13.99
C ILE A 201 11.44 -3.34 -14.72
N HIS A 202 12.31 -3.40 -15.73
CA HIS A 202 12.61 -2.26 -16.59
C HIS A 202 11.60 -2.21 -17.74
N LEU A 203 10.79 -1.15 -17.79
CA LEU A 203 9.94 -0.88 -18.94
C LEU A 203 10.72 -0.13 -20.00
N LYS A 204 10.61 -0.60 -21.25
CA LYS A 204 11.09 0.11 -22.43
C LYS A 204 9.94 0.18 -23.43
N ASN A 205 9.62 1.38 -23.86
CA ASN A 205 8.66 1.55 -24.94
C ASN A 205 9.30 1.04 -26.24
N ARG A 206 8.60 0.18 -26.99
CA ARG A 206 9.08 -0.26 -28.29
C ARG A 206 8.62 0.78 -29.30
N GLU A 207 9.57 1.48 -29.91
CA GLU A 207 9.33 2.30 -31.10
C GLU A 207 8.70 1.49 -32.24
#